data_AF-A0A2H0S9G0-F1
#
_entry.id   AF-A0A2H0S9G0-F1
#
_cell.length_a   1.000
_cell.length_b   1.000
_cell.length_c   1.000
_cell.angle_alpha   90.00
_cell.angle_beta   90.00
_cell.angle_gamma   90.00
#
_symmetry.space_group_name_H-M   'P 1'
#
loop_
_entity.id
_entity.type
_entity.pdbx_description
1 polymer ?
#
loop_
_entity_poly.entity_id
_entity_poly.type
_entity_poly.pdbx_seq_one_letter_code
_entity_poly.pdbx_strand_id
1 'polypeptide(L)'
;SQQAKAQTNQQTNTVASQPPNGQNDDDKGEGSKSLLDELQPTLNRIAKGEKFPHRNDGAIFKNKEMMLPKKEVGYYKEYVHPTPGVNHAGLRRIIIGSKGEVWFTRDHYKIFIRIK
;
A
#
# COMPACT_ATOMS: atom_id res chain seq x y z
N SER A 1 16.83 47.18 18.40
CA SER A 1 17.38 47.27 17.02
C SER A 1 18.25 46.04 16.81
N GLN A 2 18.09 45.20 15.80
CA GLN A 2 17.76 45.46 14.41
C GLN A 2 16.90 44.33 13.84
N GLN A 3 15.96 44.69 12.97
CA GLN A 3 15.22 43.80 12.08
C GLN A 3 16.12 43.41 10.91
N ALA A 4 15.95 42.19 10.37
CA ALA A 4 16.30 41.91 8.98
C ALA A 4 15.25 40.96 8.38
N LYS A 5 14.41 41.53 7.52
CA LYS A 5 13.57 40.83 6.56
C LYS A 5 14.46 40.38 5.40
N ALA A 6 14.23 39.19 4.87
CA ALA A 6 14.62 38.84 3.52
C ALA A 6 13.48 38.05 2.87
N GLN A 7 12.78 38.71 1.95
CA GLN A 7 12.02 38.07 0.88
C GLN A 7 13.00 37.76 -0.25
N THR A 8 12.95 36.53 -0.77
CA THR A 8 13.40 36.24 -2.14
C THR A 8 12.39 35.28 -2.76
N ASN A 9 11.71 35.79 -3.78
CA ASN A 9 10.96 35.03 -4.78
C ASN A 9 11.95 34.24 -5.64
N GLN A 10 11.67 32.96 -5.89
CA GLN A 10 12.11 32.29 -7.10
C GLN A 10 10.96 31.46 -7.69
N GLN A 11 10.78 31.65 -9.00
CA GLN A 11 9.75 31.12 -9.88
C GLN A 11 9.89 29.62 -10.12
N THR A 12 8.72 28.99 -10.31
CA THR A 12 8.41 27.87 -11.22
C THR A 12 9.48 26.81 -11.49
N ASN A 13 9.20 25.57 -11.08
CA ASN A 13 9.30 24.44 -12.00
C ASN A 13 8.35 23.31 -11.59
N THR A 14 7.35 23.11 -12.45
CA THR A 14 6.50 21.94 -12.53
C THR A 14 7.37 20.74 -12.90
N VAL A 15 7.63 19.85 -11.95
CA VAL A 15 7.99 18.46 -12.29
C VAL A 15 7.25 17.56 -11.32
N ALA A 16 6.20 16.92 -11.84
CA ALA A 16 5.52 15.83 -11.17
C ALA A 16 6.52 14.69 -11.02
N SER A 17 7.14 14.56 -9.84
CA SER A 17 7.95 13.41 -9.48
C SER A 17 7.03 12.22 -9.25
N GLN A 18 6.77 11.50 -10.34
CA GLN A 18 6.38 10.09 -10.33
C GLN A 18 7.36 9.33 -9.41
N PRO A 19 6.90 8.39 -8.56
CA PRO A 19 7.82 7.51 -7.85
C PRO A 19 8.56 6.62 -8.87
N PRO A 20 9.84 6.31 -8.62
CA PRO A 20 10.69 5.61 -9.57
C PRO A 20 10.27 4.15 -9.73
N ASN A 21 10.24 3.72 -11.00
CA ASN A 21 10.36 2.35 -11.50
C ASN A 21 9.70 1.21 -10.70
N GLY A 22 8.42 0.99 -11.01
CA GLY A 22 7.86 -0.36 -11.09
C GLY A 22 7.98 -0.96 -12.49
N GLN A 23 9.10 -0.73 -13.21
CA GLN A 23 9.40 -1.44 -14.45
C GLN A 23 9.71 -2.91 -14.11
N ASN A 24 8.65 -3.71 -14.13
CA ASN A 24 8.64 -5.07 -14.68
C ASN A 24 7.36 -5.16 -15.52
N ASP A 25 7.29 -4.34 -16.56
CA ASP A 25 6.52 -4.69 -17.74
C ASP A 25 7.36 -5.78 -18.45
N ASP A 26 6.75 -6.95 -18.70
CA ASP A 26 7.25 -8.10 -19.50
C ASP A 26 7.51 -9.46 -18.80
N ASP A 27 6.83 -9.77 -17.68
CA ASP A 27 6.63 -11.19 -17.27
C ASP A 27 5.21 -11.41 -16.70
N LYS A 28 4.20 -11.35 -17.57
CA LYS A 28 2.78 -11.48 -17.20
C LYS A 28 2.30 -12.91 -17.37
N GLY A 29 1.97 -13.57 -16.26
CA GLY A 29 0.97 -14.65 -16.29
C GLY A 29 0.93 -15.53 -15.05
N GLU A 30 2.06 -16.12 -14.68
CA GLU A 30 2.03 -17.27 -13.76
C GLU A 30 2.31 -16.90 -12.29
N GLY A 31 3.30 -16.02 -12.04
CA GLY A 31 3.65 -15.62 -10.68
C GLY A 31 2.58 -14.79 -9.97
N SER A 32 1.92 -13.87 -10.71
CA SER A 32 0.83 -13.05 -10.18
C SER A 32 -0.46 -13.84 -9.99
N LYS A 33 -0.75 -14.83 -10.86
CA LYS A 33 -1.91 -15.71 -10.70
C LYS A 33 -1.75 -16.62 -9.48
N SER A 34 -0.59 -17.24 -9.30
CA SER A 34 -0.29 -18.05 -8.11
C SER A 34 -0.39 -17.24 -6.82
N LEU A 35 0.16 -16.01 -6.82
CA LEU A 35 0.02 -15.10 -5.69
C LEU A 35 -1.43 -14.66 -5.46
N LEU A 36 -2.20 -14.37 -6.51
CA LEU A 36 -3.62 -14.06 -6.36
C LEU A 36 -4.37 -15.23 -5.73
N ASP A 37 -4.11 -16.45 -6.17
CA ASP A 37 -4.70 -17.68 -5.63
C ASP A 37 -4.35 -17.84 -4.11
N GLU A 38 -3.12 -17.54 -3.69
CA GLU A 38 -2.72 -17.50 -2.27
C GLU A 38 -3.48 -16.43 -1.47
N LEU A 39 -3.73 -15.26 -2.06
CA LEU A 39 -4.39 -14.15 -1.38
C LEU A 39 -5.92 -14.29 -1.34
N GLN A 40 -6.52 -15.17 -2.16
CA GLN A 40 -7.97 -15.29 -2.27
C GLN A 40 -8.71 -15.56 -0.97
N PRO A 41 -8.25 -16.41 -0.05
CA PRO A 41 -8.91 -16.58 1.25
C PRO A 41 -9.06 -15.25 2.01
N THR A 42 -8.04 -14.38 1.93
CA THR A 42 -8.09 -13.07 2.59
C THR A 42 -8.95 -12.07 1.83
N LEU A 43 -8.88 -12.05 0.49
CA LEU A 43 -9.74 -11.18 -0.31
C LEU A 43 -11.22 -11.55 -0.16
N ASN A 44 -11.55 -12.84 -0.09
CA ASN A 44 -12.91 -13.33 0.12
C ASN A 44 -13.48 -12.92 1.48
N ARG A 45 -12.71 -13.08 2.57
CA ARG A 45 -13.20 -12.65 3.90
C ARG A 45 -13.40 -11.13 3.96
N ILE A 46 -12.53 -10.35 3.29
CA ILE A 46 -12.68 -8.89 3.22
C ILE A 46 -13.94 -8.51 2.46
N ALA A 47 -14.21 -9.16 1.33
CA ALA A 47 -15.43 -8.94 0.53
C ALA A 47 -16.71 -9.26 1.33
N LYS A 48 -16.65 -10.23 2.25
CA LYS A 48 -17.74 -10.58 3.17
C LYS A 48 -17.84 -9.66 4.40
N GLY A 49 -16.89 -8.75 4.60
CA GLY A 49 -16.81 -7.89 5.79
C GLY A 49 -16.30 -8.61 7.06
N GLU A 50 -15.72 -9.80 6.92
CA GLU A 50 -15.19 -10.59 8.02
C GLU A 50 -13.80 -10.07 8.46
N LYS A 51 -13.65 -9.82 9.76
CA LYS A 51 -12.40 -9.33 10.34
C LYS A 51 -11.46 -10.45 10.76
N PHE A 52 -10.17 -10.23 10.57
CA PHE A 52 -9.13 -10.98 11.28
C PHE A 52 -8.97 -10.41 12.70
N PRO A 53 -8.69 -11.23 13.73
CA PRO A 53 -8.56 -10.78 15.12
C PRO A 53 -7.26 -9.97 15.34
N HIS A 54 -7.20 -8.78 14.76
CA HIS A 54 -6.11 -7.83 14.92
C HIS A 54 -6.65 -6.40 14.82
N ARG A 55 -6.18 -5.52 15.71
CA ARG A 55 -6.67 -4.13 15.84
C ARG A 55 -6.59 -3.30 14.55
N ASN A 56 -5.63 -3.59 13.68
CA ASN A 56 -5.43 -2.86 12.43
C ASN A 56 -6.12 -3.53 11.23
N ASP A 57 -6.79 -4.68 11.39
CA ASP A 57 -7.51 -5.30 10.28
C ASP A 57 -8.71 -4.42 9.86
N GLY A 58 -8.64 -3.87 8.64
CA GLY A 58 -9.58 -2.89 8.10
C GLY A 58 -9.30 -1.43 8.48
N ALA A 59 -8.17 -1.13 9.13
CA ALA A 59 -7.79 0.23 9.51
C ALA A 59 -7.30 1.04 8.29
N ILE A 60 -7.25 2.37 8.43
CA ILE A 60 -6.72 3.27 7.40
C ILE A 60 -5.20 3.07 7.29
N PHE A 61 -4.74 2.72 6.09
CA PHE A 61 -3.32 2.74 5.76
C PHE A 61 -2.91 4.16 5.37
N LYS A 62 -2.03 4.76 6.17
CA LYS A 62 -1.66 6.19 6.03
C LYS A 62 -0.68 6.49 4.89
N ASN A 63 -0.04 5.46 4.31
CA ASN A 63 0.95 5.62 3.23
C ASN A 63 2.02 6.71 3.51
N LYS A 64 2.55 6.76 4.75
CA LYS A 64 3.45 7.84 5.20
C LYS A 64 4.77 7.88 4.43
N GLU A 65 5.30 6.71 4.09
CA GLU A 65 6.55 6.54 3.34
C GLU A 65 6.34 6.68 1.83
N MET A 66 5.10 6.96 1.38
CA MET A 66 4.72 7.20 -0.01
C MET A 66 5.14 6.08 -0.98
N MET A 67 5.16 4.83 -0.50
CA MET A 67 5.47 3.64 -1.32
C MET A 67 4.32 3.28 -2.29
N LEU A 68 3.10 3.71 -1.98
CA LEU A 68 1.95 3.64 -2.89
C LEU A 68 1.68 5.01 -3.52
N PRO A 69 0.97 5.08 -4.68
CA PRO A 69 0.57 6.35 -5.25
C PRO A 69 -0.16 7.25 -4.26
N LYS A 70 0.18 8.54 -4.25
CA LYS A 70 -0.41 9.55 -3.35
C LYS A 70 -1.91 9.68 -3.61
N LYS A 71 -2.71 9.56 -2.54
CA LYS A 71 -4.18 9.67 -2.54
C LYS A 71 -4.66 10.39 -1.28
N GLU A 72 -5.94 10.73 -1.22
CA GLU A 72 -6.55 11.33 -0.03
C GLU A 72 -6.48 10.41 1.20
N VAL A 73 -6.57 11.00 2.39
CA VAL A 73 -6.60 10.25 3.65
C VAL A 73 -7.82 9.32 3.66
N GLY A 74 -7.61 8.06 4.04
CA GLY A 74 -8.66 7.05 4.06
C GLY A 74 -8.87 6.32 2.74
N TYR A 75 -8.15 6.69 1.66
CA TYR A 75 -8.23 5.97 0.38
C TYR A 75 -7.80 4.51 0.48
N TYR A 76 -6.78 4.23 1.29
CA TYR A 76 -6.24 2.90 1.47
C TYR A 76 -6.65 2.32 2.83
N LYS A 77 -7.07 1.06 2.83
CA LYS A 77 -7.25 0.25 4.04
C LYS A 77 -6.26 -0.90 4.08
N GLU A 78 -5.76 -1.21 5.27
CA GLU A 78 -4.88 -2.35 5.50
C GLU A 78 -5.62 -3.55 6.10
N TYR A 79 -5.19 -4.75 5.71
CA TYR A 79 -5.72 -6.02 6.19
C TYR A 79 -4.60 -7.00 6.47
N VAL A 80 -4.77 -7.83 7.49
CA VAL A 80 -3.83 -8.89 7.86
C VAL A 80 -4.02 -10.07 6.90
N HIS A 81 -2.93 -10.49 6.27
CA HIS A 81 -2.90 -11.78 5.60
C HIS A 81 -2.16 -12.77 6.53
N PRO A 82 -2.82 -13.83 7.03
CA PRO A 82 -2.20 -14.74 7.98
C PRO A 82 -0.95 -15.40 7.41
N THR A 83 0.08 -15.57 8.24
CA THR A 83 1.21 -16.43 7.92
C THR A 83 0.97 -17.81 8.55
N PRO A 84 0.96 -18.90 7.78
CA PRO A 84 0.81 -20.25 8.35
C PRO A 84 1.81 -20.52 9.47
N GLY A 85 1.36 -21.12 10.58
CA GLY A 85 2.19 -21.42 11.75
C GLY A 85 2.55 -20.23 12.64
N VAL A 86 2.09 -19.02 12.32
CA VAL A 86 2.33 -17.82 13.13
C VAL A 86 1.08 -17.46 13.94
N ASN A 87 1.22 -17.46 15.27
CA ASN A 87 0.12 -17.20 16.21
C ASN A 87 -0.18 -15.70 16.44
N HIS A 88 0.58 -14.81 15.80
CA HIS A 88 0.35 -13.37 15.77
C HIS A 88 0.04 -12.91 14.34
N ALA A 89 -0.23 -11.61 14.14
CA ALA A 89 -0.61 -11.08 12.83
C ALA A 89 0.44 -11.23 11.71
N GLY A 90 1.64 -11.73 12.00
CA GLY A 90 2.74 -11.82 11.03
C GLY A 90 3.13 -10.48 10.39
N LEU A 91 3.89 -10.56 9.30
CA LEU A 91 4.38 -9.40 8.54
C LEU A 91 3.55 -9.12 7.28
N ARG A 92 2.72 -10.07 6.84
CA ARG A 92 2.04 -10.02 5.55
C ARG A 92 0.78 -9.15 5.65
N ARG A 93 0.59 -8.25 4.68
CA ARG A 93 -0.58 -7.37 4.62
C ARG A 93 -1.10 -7.23 3.20
N ILE A 94 -2.41 -7.03 3.08
CA ILE A 94 -3.06 -6.57 1.86
C ILE A 94 -3.51 -5.13 2.07
N ILE A 95 -3.22 -4.25 1.11
CA ILE A 95 -3.71 -2.88 1.07
C ILE A 95 -4.72 -2.75 -0.07
N ILE A 96 -5.93 -2.29 0.23
CA ILE A 96 -6.99 -2.10 -0.76
C ILE A 96 -7.27 -0.61 -0.90
N GLY A 97 -7.23 -0.11 -2.14
CA GLY A 97 -7.68 1.23 -2.50
C GLY A 97 -9.18 1.30 -2.71
N SER A 98 -9.79 2.47 -2.47
CA SER A 98 -11.24 2.67 -2.66
C SER A 98 -11.75 2.40 -4.08
N LYS A 99 -10.88 2.37 -5.10
CA LYS A 99 -11.24 2.01 -6.48
C LYS A 99 -10.96 0.54 -6.83
N GLY A 100 -10.61 -0.27 -5.83
CA GLY A 100 -10.40 -1.70 -5.97
C GLY A 100 -8.98 -2.11 -6.37
N GLU A 101 -8.00 -1.20 -6.30
CA GLU A 101 -6.59 -1.56 -6.40
C GLU A 101 -6.19 -2.45 -5.22
N VAL A 102 -5.38 -3.47 -5.49
CA VAL A 102 -4.93 -4.42 -4.47
C VAL A 102 -3.42 -4.49 -4.50
N TRP A 103 -2.82 -4.25 -3.34
CA TRP A 103 -1.39 -4.36 -3.12
C TRP A 103 -1.11 -5.37 -2.02
N PHE A 104 -0.04 -6.13 -2.17
CA PHE A 104 0.44 -7.07 -1.17
C PHE A 104 1.83 -6.68 -0.68
N THR A 105 2.07 -6.83 0.62
CA THR A 105 3.42 -6.74 1.20
C THR A 105 3.67 -7.99 2.04
N ARG A 106 4.86 -8.56 1.87
CA ARG A 106 5.31 -9.75 2.63
C ARG A 106 6.19 -9.42 3.84
N ASP A 107 6.69 -8.19 3.89
CA ASP A 107 7.78 -7.76 4.76
C ASP A 107 7.42 -6.52 5.61
N HIS A 108 6.11 -6.34 5.85
CA HIS A 108 5.56 -5.28 6.68
C HIS A 108 5.88 -3.88 6.15
N TYR A 109 5.39 -3.61 4.94
CA TYR A 109 5.39 -2.32 4.24
C TYR A 109 6.73 -1.88 3.63
N LYS A 110 7.75 -2.76 3.54
CA LYS A 110 9.01 -2.40 2.88
C LYS A 110 8.92 -2.56 1.37
N ILE A 111 8.26 -3.62 0.90
CA ILE A 111 8.04 -3.90 -0.53
C ILE A 111 6.55 -4.09 -0.77
N PHE A 112 6.06 -3.51 -1.86
CA PHE A 112 4.69 -3.67 -2.35
C PHE A 112 4.68 -4.34 -3.72
N ILE A 113 3.83 -5.35 -3.86
CA ILE A 113 3.53 -6.03 -5.13
C ILE A 113 2.11 -5.65 -5.52
N ARG A 114 1.94 -5.10 -6.73
CA ARG A 114 0.62 -4.81 -7.26
C ARG A 114 -0.04 -6.10 -7.75
N ILE A 115 -1.27 -6.34 -7.33
CA ILE A 115 -2.07 -7.52 -7.71
C ILE A 115 -3.17 -7.13 -8.69
N LYS A 116 -3.82 -5.97 -8.47
CA LYS A 116 -4.91 -5.42 -9.29
C LYS A 116 -4.83 -3.90 -9.33
#